data_AF-A0A662PQZ4-F1
#
_entry.id   AF-A0A662PQZ4-F1
#
_cell.length_a   1.000
_cell.length_b   1.000
_cell.length_c   1.000
_cell.angle_alpha   90.00
_cell.angle_beta   90.00
_cell.angle_gamma   90.00
#
_symmetry.space_group_name_H-M   'P 1'
#
loop_
_entity.id
_entity.type
_entity.pdbx_description
1 polymer ?
#
loop_
_entity_poly.entity_id
_entity_poly.type
_entity_poly.pdbx_seq_one_letter_code
_entity_poly.pdbx_strand_id
1 'polypeptide(L)'
;SGIPPADIWYNEHLVYTHVPSGFLLLDANNGTIINPSTFFKQRRIYYGEGGLFDTTWAAIILGKKKSDEVTGIGYHGKGGVVVSPPMTWFFDVTFFLSYPDKQVRILRYRDVYDRLELILPYFTYIWRGRYVDMFPVTDGNRTYWLMPLIIRLDASKVPWSKDHELIRFIGYSLIDVYDGEIKLLITGDDFLGKLIKNAYPDLLIKEFPEWLKYQTRFPEEVFEYQVEMFNIYHIEDPATYIQAREFYEIPKGVHVYYIIAQPPRFEKPEFIGLLSLQLRGAPGRNLAGFIVVRNDYPNLGEKIFYKVPIGSEVKLLGPSAAKEALERFAEFRKLRTLLENPRIGETILYQIGGYLVYVIPVYTSPAGGVVAQLGTIATVGAEFTGKYFIGLGSTPEESFNAFLRSLGGAAPIITKVDLYNLTISILKDFKLRIVYPEKINANLIFMEGNITYRSPELLKEDLSRFISSWVLERGLDRVLVWRLNDTINVGSIFSEKGVVELHYIRILSD
;
A
#
# COMPACT_ATOMS: atom_id res chain seq x y z
N SER A 1 -18.40 -38.33 -2.79
CA SER A 1 -19.73 -37.77 -2.46
C SER A 1 -20.23 -37.06 -3.72
N GLY A 2 -21.19 -37.58 -4.48
CA GLY A 2 -22.51 -38.03 -4.04
C GLY A 2 -23.58 -36.93 -4.14
N ILE A 3 -23.27 -35.80 -4.80
CA ILE A 3 -24.22 -34.71 -5.06
C ILE A 3 -24.86 -34.95 -6.44
N PRO A 4 -26.19 -35.03 -6.57
CA PRO A 4 -26.88 -35.09 -7.85
C PRO A 4 -26.46 -33.95 -8.79
N PRO A 5 -26.33 -34.16 -10.11
CA PRO A 5 -25.96 -33.09 -11.06
C PRO A 5 -26.86 -31.84 -10.99
N ALA A 6 -28.15 -32.03 -10.69
CA ALA A 6 -29.11 -30.93 -10.51
C ALA A 6 -28.77 -30.05 -9.29
N ASP A 7 -28.28 -30.67 -8.21
CA ASP A 7 -27.86 -29.95 -7.00
C ASP A 7 -26.53 -29.21 -7.23
N ILE A 8 -25.66 -29.72 -8.12
CA ILE A 8 -24.44 -29.03 -8.53
C ILE A 8 -24.80 -27.75 -9.30
N TRP A 9 -25.63 -27.86 -10.35
CA TRP A 9 -26.06 -26.69 -11.11
C TRP A 9 -26.75 -25.66 -10.22
N TYR A 10 -27.68 -26.09 -9.35
CA TYR A 10 -28.38 -25.20 -8.44
C TYR A 10 -27.40 -24.46 -7.51
N ASN A 11 -26.43 -25.19 -6.94
CA ASN A 11 -25.45 -24.62 -6.04
C ASN A 11 -24.55 -23.60 -6.75
N GLU A 12 -24.05 -23.92 -7.94
CA GLU A 12 -23.13 -23.05 -8.70
C GLU A 12 -23.82 -21.78 -9.21
N HIS A 13 -25.08 -21.89 -9.65
CA HIS A 13 -25.76 -20.80 -10.35
C HIS A 13 -26.69 -19.97 -9.47
N LEU A 14 -27.28 -20.54 -8.40
CA LEU A 14 -28.28 -19.86 -7.56
C LEU A 14 -27.83 -19.64 -6.11
N VAL A 15 -26.92 -20.47 -5.58
CA VAL A 15 -26.50 -20.41 -4.17
C VAL A 15 -25.17 -19.68 -4.01
N TYR A 16 -24.10 -20.21 -4.60
CA TYR A 16 -22.73 -19.68 -4.53
C TYR A 16 -22.50 -18.58 -5.56
N THR A 17 -23.35 -17.56 -5.51
CA THR A 17 -23.37 -16.44 -6.45
C THR A 17 -22.39 -15.34 -6.10
N HIS A 18 -21.77 -15.31 -4.92
CA HIS A 18 -20.85 -14.24 -4.51
C HIS A 18 -19.98 -14.66 -3.33
N VAL A 19 -18.92 -13.89 -3.07
CA VAL A 19 -18.15 -14.00 -1.81
C VAL A 19 -18.80 -13.09 -0.76
N PRO A 20 -19.30 -13.63 0.37
CA PRO A 20 -20.08 -12.85 1.34
C PRO A 20 -19.24 -11.98 2.28
N SER A 21 -18.07 -12.47 2.68
CA SER A 21 -17.20 -11.81 3.67
C SER A 21 -16.16 -10.89 3.04
N GLY A 22 -16.02 -10.91 1.70
CA GLY A 22 -15.06 -10.10 0.96
C GLY A 22 -13.62 -10.42 1.29
N PHE A 23 -12.87 -9.37 1.64
CA PHE A 23 -11.43 -9.39 1.86
C PHE A 23 -11.06 -9.92 3.25
N LEU A 24 -9.83 -10.42 3.38
CA LEU A 24 -9.21 -10.68 4.68
C LEU A 24 -8.22 -9.56 4.98
N LEU A 25 -8.29 -8.98 6.18
CA LEU A 25 -7.39 -7.91 6.60
C LEU A 25 -6.59 -8.34 7.83
N LEU A 26 -5.31 -7.96 7.83
CA LEU A 26 -4.40 -8.09 8.95
C LEU A 26 -3.88 -6.72 9.35
N ASP A 27 -3.78 -6.46 10.66
CA ASP A 27 -3.07 -5.33 11.21
C ASP A 27 -1.57 -5.51 10.96
N ALA A 28 -0.94 -4.58 10.26
CA ALA A 28 0.49 -4.67 9.96
C ALA A 28 1.38 -4.54 11.21
N ASN A 29 0.92 -3.88 12.27
CA ASN A 29 1.72 -3.62 13.47
C ASN A 29 1.77 -4.82 14.42
N ASN A 30 0.65 -5.51 14.60
CA ASN A 30 0.52 -6.61 15.57
C ASN A 30 0.13 -7.97 14.95
N GLY A 31 -0.15 -8.01 13.63
CA GLY A 31 -0.50 -9.24 12.91
C GLY A 31 -1.89 -9.80 13.21
N THR A 32 -2.77 -9.05 13.89
CA THR A 32 -4.11 -9.51 14.24
C THR A 32 -5.08 -9.39 13.06
N ILE A 33 -6.04 -10.33 12.98
CA ILE A 33 -7.09 -10.27 11.96
C ILE A 33 -8.06 -9.14 12.31
N ILE A 34 -8.19 -8.18 11.38
CA ILE A 34 -9.12 -7.05 11.51
C ILE A 34 -10.42 -7.36 10.78
N ASN A 35 -11.54 -6.92 11.35
CA ASN A 35 -12.83 -6.99 10.67
C ASN A 35 -12.83 -6.07 9.42
N PRO A 36 -12.99 -6.63 8.20
CA PRO A 36 -12.97 -5.85 6.96
C PRO A 36 -14.08 -4.80 6.85
N SER A 37 -15.19 -4.98 7.58
CA SER A 37 -16.33 -4.07 7.52
C SER A 37 -16.03 -2.65 8.01
N THR A 38 -14.95 -2.46 8.76
CA THR A 38 -14.48 -1.13 9.18
C THR A 38 -14.00 -0.29 8.00
N PHE A 39 -13.43 -0.93 6.96
CA PHE A 39 -12.85 -0.26 5.79
C PHE A 39 -13.71 -0.44 4.53
N PHE A 40 -14.27 -1.65 4.35
CA PHE A 40 -15.08 -2.02 3.21
C PHE A 40 -16.52 -2.25 3.65
N LYS A 41 -17.33 -1.17 3.67
CA LYS A 41 -18.76 -1.28 4.01
C LYS A 41 -19.49 -2.22 3.05
N GLN A 42 -19.27 -2.05 1.75
CA GLN A 42 -19.66 -3.02 0.73
C GLN A 42 -18.52 -4.03 0.53
N ARG A 43 -18.71 -5.25 0.99
CA ARG A 43 -17.71 -6.33 0.91
C ARG A 43 -18.18 -7.54 0.11
N ARG A 44 -19.42 -7.54 -0.38
CA ARG A 44 -19.93 -8.66 -1.18
C ARG A 44 -19.37 -8.56 -2.59
N ILE A 45 -18.66 -9.61 -3.01
CA ILE A 45 -17.98 -9.65 -4.31
C ILE A 45 -18.79 -10.53 -5.26
N TYR A 46 -19.44 -9.89 -6.23
CA TYR A 46 -20.14 -10.56 -7.33
C TYR A 46 -19.28 -10.62 -8.60
N TYR A 47 -18.30 -9.71 -8.71
CA TYR A 47 -17.28 -9.65 -9.75
C TYR A 47 -15.90 -9.64 -9.10
N GLY A 48 -15.08 -10.66 -9.35
CA GLY A 48 -13.82 -10.90 -8.64
C GLY A 48 -12.84 -11.75 -9.44
N GLU A 49 -11.88 -12.37 -8.76
CA GLU A 49 -10.83 -13.18 -9.40
C GLU A 49 -11.11 -14.68 -9.32
N GLY A 50 -11.13 -15.33 -10.48
CA GLY A 50 -11.03 -16.77 -10.67
C GLY A 50 -12.06 -17.64 -9.94
N GLY A 51 -11.77 -18.93 -9.92
CA GLY A 51 -12.46 -19.93 -9.11
C GLY A 51 -13.85 -20.30 -9.64
N LEU A 52 -14.91 -19.71 -9.08
CA LEU A 52 -16.26 -19.84 -9.63
C LEU A 52 -16.59 -18.71 -10.61
N PHE A 53 -15.86 -17.60 -10.55
CA PHE A 53 -16.17 -16.42 -11.37
C PHE A 53 -15.73 -16.56 -12.84
N ASP A 54 -14.72 -17.39 -13.11
CA ASP A 54 -14.20 -17.75 -14.43
C ASP A 54 -14.96 -18.93 -15.07
N THR A 55 -15.44 -19.85 -14.24
CA THR A 55 -16.01 -21.12 -14.70
C THR A 55 -17.53 -21.10 -14.81
N THR A 56 -18.22 -20.28 -14.01
CA THR A 56 -19.69 -20.29 -13.95
C THR A 56 -20.33 -18.91 -14.05
N TRP A 57 -21.60 -18.92 -14.41
CA TRP A 57 -22.46 -17.74 -14.40
C TRP A 57 -23.41 -17.83 -13.22
N ALA A 58 -23.94 -16.69 -12.74
CA ALA A 58 -24.93 -16.69 -11.67
C ALA A 58 -26.29 -16.21 -12.18
N ALA A 59 -27.35 -16.80 -11.64
CA ALA A 59 -28.73 -16.37 -11.83
C ALA A 59 -29.30 -15.83 -10.53
N ILE A 60 -30.11 -14.79 -10.66
CA ILE A 60 -30.91 -14.24 -9.58
C ILE A 60 -32.35 -14.22 -10.07
N ILE A 61 -33.18 -15.08 -9.48
CA ILE A 61 -34.60 -15.15 -9.80
C ILE A 61 -35.31 -13.93 -9.19
N LEU A 62 -35.87 -13.08 -10.04
CA LEU A 62 -36.54 -11.86 -9.60
C LEU A 62 -37.94 -12.17 -9.06
N GLY A 63 -38.38 -11.41 -8.06
CA GLY A 63 -39.70 -11.55 -7.44
C GLY A 63 -39.82 -12.63 -6.37
N LYS A 64 -38.74 -13.31 -5.97
CA LYS A 64 -38.73 -14.16 -4.78
C LYS A 64 -38.68 -13.32 -3.50
N LYS A 65 -39.43 -13.74 -2.46
CA LYS A 65 -39.42 -13.09 -1.13
C LYS A 65 -38.13 -13.37 -0.34
N LYS A 66 -37.48 -14.50 -0.59
CA LYS A 66 -36.24 -14.93 0.06
C LYS A 66 -35.22 -15.29 -1.01
N SER A 67 -33.98 -14.84 -0.85
CA SER A 67 -32.88 -15.21 -1.74
C SER A 67 -32.41 -16.64 -1.47
N ASP A 68 -32.06 -17.34 -2.54
CA ASP A 68 -31.43 -18.66 -2.47
C ASP A 68 -29.89 -18.56 -2.28
N GLU A 69 -29.36 -17.34 -2.39
CA GLU A 69 -27.93 -17.06 -2.28
C GLU A 69 -27.39 -17.36 -0.88
N VAL A 70 -26.09 -17.66 -0.79
CA VAL A 70 -25.38 -17.78 0.50
C VAL A 70 -25.60 -16.52 1.33
N THR A 71 -25.90 -16.69 2.62
CA THR A 71 -26.33 -15.65 3.59
C THR A 71 -27.78 -15.15 3.45
N GLY A 72 -28.52 -15.58 2.43
CA GLY A 72 -29.95 -15.26 2.26
C GLY A 72 -30.26 -13.81 1.88
N ILE A 73 -29.22 -13.00 1.62
CA ILE A 73 -29.34 -11.61 1.18
C ILE A 73 -29.25 -11.58 -0.34
N GLY A 74 -30.27 -10.99 -0.97
CA GLY A 74 -30.38 -10.93 -2.42
C GLY A 74 -29.48 -9.89 -3.08
N TYR A 75 -29.06 -10.16 -4.31
CA TYR A 75 -28.44 -9.18 -5.17
C TYR A 75 -29.43 -8.10 -5.64
N HIS A 76 -29.12 -6.83 -5.36
CA HIS A 76 -29.91 -5.67 -5.77
C HIS A 76 -29.13 -4.70 -6.67
N GLY A 77 -27.95 -5.11 -7.15
CA GLY A 77 -27.10 -4.28 -8.00
C GLY A 77 -27.66 -4.06 -9.40
N LYS A 78 -26.87 -3.43 -10.27
CA LYS A 78 -27.23 -3.19 -11.68
C LYS A 78 -26.52 -4.15 -12.65
N GLY A 79 -25.63 -4.99 -12.15
CA GLY A 79 -24.86 -5.93 -12.96
C GLY A 79 -25.72 -6.98 -13.65
N GLY A 80 -25.17 -7.53 -14.75
CA GLY A 80 -25.79 -8.55 -15.56
C GLY A 80 -26.95 -8.08 -16.44
N VAL A 81 -27.65 -9.05 -17.03
CA VAL A 81 -28.77 -8.80 -17.94
C VAL A 81 -30.03 -9.42 -17.37
N VAL A 82 -31.13 -8.66 -17.36
CA VAL A 82 -32.45 -9.18 -16.98
C VAL A 82 -33.09 -9.79 -18.22
N VAL A 83 -33.38 -11.08 -18.15
CA VAL A 83 -34.03 -11.85 -19.21
C VAL A 83 -35.43 -12.23 -18.75
N SER A 84 -36.42 -12.04 -19.63
CA SER A 84 -37.82 -12.40 -19.36
C SER A 84 -38.20 -13.71 -20.07
N PRO A 85 -39.13 -14.50 -19.54
CA PRO A 85 -39.75 -15.59 -20.28
C PRO A 85 -40.40 -15.08 -21.58
N PRO A 86 -40.41 -15.87 -22.67
CA PRO A 86 -39.87 -17.22 -22.79
C PRO A 86 -38.35 -17.26 -23.07
N MET A 87 -37.68 -16.11 -23.18
CA MET A 87 -36.25 -16.04 -23.53
C MET A 87 -35.36 -16.75 -22.49
N THR A 88 -35.77 -16.74 -21.21
CA THR A 88 -35.08 -17.48 -20.15
C THR A 88 -35.03 -18.99 -20.42
N TRP A 89 -36.05 -19.55 -21.07
CA TRP A 89 -36.15 -20.99 -21.33
C TRP A 89 -35.11 -21.48 -22.33
N PHE A 90 -34.72 -20.62 -23.28
CA PHE A 90 -33.67 -20.91 -24.26
C PHE A 90 -32.27 -20.77 -23.65
N PHE A 91 -32.13 -20.03 -22.56
CA PHE A 91 -30.85 -19.87 -21.88
C PHE A 91 -30.49 -21.10 -21.07
N ASP A 92 -31.45 -21.64 -20.30
CA ASP A 92 -31.31 -22.91 -19.58
C ASP A 92 -32.69 -23.56 -19.36
N VAL A 93 -32.79 -24.86 -19.62
CA VAL A 93 -34.04 -25.64 -19.47
C VAL A 93 -34.56 -25.62 -18.03
N THR A 94 -33.68 -25.44 -17.04
CA THR A 94 -34.06 -25.36 -15.63
C THR A 94 -35.00 -24.18 -15.35
N PHE A 95 -34.85 -23.07 -16.09
CA PHE A 95 -35.76 -21.93 -15.96
C PHE A 95 -37.16 -22.25 -16.48
N PHE A 96 -37.27 -23.04 -17.55
CA PHE A 96 -38.57 -23.50 -18.03
C PHE A 96 -39.27 -24.43 -17.03
N LEU A 97 -38.53 -25.36 -16.43
CA LEU A 97 -39.09 -26.37 -15.53
C LEU A 97 -39.46 -25.79 -14.15
N SER A 98 -38.61 -24.91 -13.60
CA SER A 98 -38.72 -24.48 -12.20
C SER A 98 -39.20 -23.03 -12.04
N TYR A 99 -38.97 -22.17 -13.03
CA TYR A 99 -39.26 -20.73 -12.97
C TYR A 99 -39.89 -20.18 -14.27
N PRO A 100 -40.92 -20.85 -14.85
CA PRO A 100 -41.41 -20.53 -16.19
C PRO A 100 -41.98 -19.12 -16.32
N ASP A 101 -42.48 -18.54 -15.23
CA ASP A 101 -43.13 -17.23 -15.17
C ASP A 101 -42.23 -16.13 -14.59
N LYS A 102 -40.97 -16.43 -14.24
CA LYS A 102 -40.07 -15.47 -13.56
C LYS A 102 -39.06 -14.86 -14.50
N GLN A 103 -38.80 -13.57 -14.30
CA GLN A 103 -37.63 -12.90 -14.84
C GLN A 103 -36.38 -13.34 -14.09
N VAL A 104 -35.28 -13.49 -14.81
CA VAL A 104 -33.99 -13.92 -14.25
C VAL A 104 -32.94 -12.89 -14.61
N ARG A 105 -32.22 -12.40 -13.61
CA ARG A 105 -31.01 -11.63 -13.82
C ARG A 105 -29.83 -12.58 -13.93
N ILE A 106 -29.12 -12.50 -15.04
CA ILE A 106 -28.00 -13.37 -15.35
C ILE A 106 -26.71 -12.56 -15.25
N LEU A 107 -25.81 -12.97 -14.36
CA LEU A 107 -24.47 -12.42 -14.20
C LEU A 107 -23.48 -13.31 -14.98
N ARG A 108 -22.89 -12.77 -16.06
CA ARG A 108 -21.84 -13.40 -16.86
C ARG A 108 -20.57 -12.55 -16.91
N TYR A 109 -19.46 -13.18 -17.28
CA TYR A 109 -18.12 -12.58 -17.31
C TYR A 109 -17.84 -11.89 -15.98
N ARG A 110 -17.80 -12.74 -14.94
CA ARG A 110 -17.73 -12.34 -13.54
C ARG A 110 -16.28 -12.25 -13.08
N ASP A 111 -15.42 -13.06 -13.67
CA ASP A 111 -13.98 -12.88 -13.60
C ASP A 111 -13.60 -11.51 -14.20
N VAL A 112 -12.83 -10.74 -13.44
CA VAL A 112 -12.46 -9.37 -13.83
C VAL A 112 -11.49 -9.38 -15.02
N TYR A 113 -10.59 -10.36 -15.12
CA TYR A 113 -9.64 -10.45 -16.23
C TYR A 113 -10.38 -10.79 -17.52
N ASP A 114 -11.20 -11.84 -17.55
CA ASP A 114 -11.99 -12.23 -18.73
C ASP A 114 -12.90 -11.10 -19.21
N ARG A 115 -13.53 -10.41 -18.26
CA ARG A 115 -14.43 -9.29 -18.54
C ARG A 115 -13.69 -8.12 -19.18
N LEU A 116 -12.52 -7.77 -18.66
CA LEU A 116 -11.71 -6.68 -19.19
C LEU A 116 -11.08 -7.05 -20.53
N GLU A 117 -10.63 -8.28 -20.73
CA GLU A 117 -10.14 -8.77 -22.02
C GLU A 117 -11.21 -8.67 -23.11
N LEU A 118 -12.48 -8.95 -22.77
CA LEU A 118 -13.59 -8.81 -23.69
C LEU A 118 -13.89 -7.35 -24.09
N ILE A 119 -13.84 -6.43 -23.13
CA ILE A 119 -14.27 -5.02 -23.32
C ILE A 119 -13.12 -4.13 -23.81
N LEU A 120 -11.91 -4.41 -23.33
CA LEU A 120 -10.70 -3.62 -23.55
C LEU A 120 -9.52 -4.52 -23.98
N PRO A 121 -9.61 -5.18 -25.15
CA PRO A 121 -8.65 -6.21 -25.59
C PRO A 121 -7.23 -5.70 -25.88
N TYR A 122 -6.99 -4.39 -25.80
CA TYR A 122 -5.71 -3.75 -26.15
C TYR A 122 -4.73 -3.69 -24.97
N PHE A 123 -5.19 -3.95 -23.75
CA PHE A 123 -4.35 -3.98 -22.56
C PHE A 123 -3.89 -5.40 -22.26
N THR A 124 -2.73 -5.53 -21.62
CA THR A 124 -2.21 -6.81 -21.15
C THR A 124 -2.78 -7.11 -19.77
N TYR A 125 -3.38 -8.28 -19.61
CA TYR A 125 -3.92 -8.79 -18.34
C TYR A 125 -3.10 -9.96 -17.79
N ILE A 126 -2.23 -10.53 -18.63
CA ILE A 126 -1.26 -11.56 -18.26
C ILE A 126 0.15 -11.02 -18.53
N TRP A 127 1.02 -11.13 -17.53
CA TRP A 127 2.41 -10.72 -17.57
C TRP A 127 3.33 -11.87 -17.13
N ARG A 128 4.24 -12.30 -18.01
CA ARG A 128 5.19 -13.41 -17.75
C ARG A 128 4.51 -14.68 -17.20
N GLY A 129 3.31 -14.99 -17.69
CA GLY A 129 2.53 -16.17 -17.29
C GLY A 129 1.77 -16.04 -15.96
N ARG A 130 1.72 -14.84 -15.37
CA ARG A 130 0.90 -14.51 -14.19
C ARG A 130 -0.11 -13.43 -14.56
N TYR A 131 -1.20 -13.34 -13.82
CA TYR A 131 -2.11 -12.21 -13.96
C TYR A 131 -1.44 -10.90 -13.51
N VAL A 132 -1.76 -9.79 -14.17
CA VAL A 132 -1.35 -8.45 -13.77
C VAL A 132 -1.98 -8.13 -12.42
N ASP A 133 -1.18 -7.65 -11.48
CA ASP A 133 -1.65 -7.48 -10.11
C ASP A 133 -2.69 -6.34 -9.99
N MET A 134 -3.93 -6.70 -9.66
CA MET A 134 -4.97 -5.75 -9.28
C MET A 134 -5.26 -5.81 -7.78
N PHE A 135 -5.66 -4.67 -7.23
CA PHE A 135 -5.85 -4.54 -5.78
C PHE A 135 -7.16 -3.83 -5.43
N PRO A 136 -7.75 -4.13 -4.26
CA PRO A 136 -9.01 -3.52 -3.86
C PRO A 136 -8.80 -2.10 -3.35
N VAL A 137 -9.69 -1.19 -3.75
CA VAL A 137 -9.75 0.20 -3.30
C VAL A 137 -11.19 0.56 -2.92
N THR A 138 -11.37 1.54 -2.04
CA THR A 138 -12.69 1.90 -1.50
C THR A 138 -12.88 3.41 -1.39
N ASP A 139 -14.08 3.88 -1.73
CA ASP A 139 -14.51 5.26 -1.46
C ASP A 139 -15.15 5.41 -0.06
N GLY A 140 -15.15 4.33 0.73
CA GLY A 140 -15.76 4.22 2.06
C GLY A 140 -17.19 3.67 2.05
N ASN A 141 -17.85 3.63 0.89
CA ASN A 141 -19.19 3.03 0.73
C ASN A 141 -19.17 1.86 -0.26
N ARG A 142 -18.56 2.06 -1.43
CA ARG A 142 -18.37 1.07 -2.48
C ARG A 142 -16.91 0.62 -2.53
N THR A 143 -16.72 -0.59 -3.04
CA THR A 143 -15.42 -1.22 -3.21
C THR A 143 -15.21 -1.52 -4.68
N TYR A 144 -13.99 -1.32 -5.14
CA TYR A 144 -13.60 -1.48 -6.53
C TYR A 144 -12.31 -2.28 -6.62
N TRP A 145 -12.15 -3.04 -7.68
CA TRP A 145 -10.85 -3.48 -8.14
C TRP A 145 -10.17 -2.35 -8.91
N LEU A 146 -8.92 -2.06 -8.59
CA LEU A 146 -8.09 -1.15 -9.36
C LEU A 146 -7.13 -1.96 -10.23
N MET A 147 -7.44 -2.04 -11.52
CA MET A 147 -6.64 -2.76 -12.52
C MET A 147 -5.72 -1.79 -13.25
N PRO A 148 -4.40 -2.00 -13.23
CA PRO A 148 -3.46 -1.29 -14.11
C PRO A 148 -3.78 -1.47 -15.60
N LEU A 149 -3.76 -0.36 -16.35
CA LEU A 149 -3.89 -0.39 -17.81
C LEU A 149 -2.52 -0.28 -18.46
N ILE A 150 -2.03 -1.41 -18.94
CA ILE A 150 -0.70 -1.56 -19.52
C ILE A 150 -0.84 -1.97 -20.98
N ILE A 151 -0.26 -1.18 -21.90
CA ILE A 151 -0.19 -1.49 -23.33
C ILE A 151 1.19 -2.07 -23.64
N ARG A 152 1.21 -3.16 -24.40
CA ARG A 152 2.42 -3.77 -24.97
C ARG A 152 2.29 -3.77 -26.48
N LEU A 153 3.22 -3.12 -27.16
CA LEU A 153 3.28 -3.10 -28.62
C LEU A 153 4.57 -3.74 -29.09
N ASP A 154 4.47 -4.68 -30.02
CA ASP A 154 5.64 -5.26 -30.68
C ASP A 154 6.43 -4.18 -31.41
N ALA A 155 7.72 -4.05 -31.08
CA ALA A 155 8.64 -3.11 -31.72
C ALA A 155 9.62 -3.80 -32.69
N SER A 156 9.37 -5.05 -33.08
CA SER A 156 10.21 -5.83 -34.02
C SER A 156 10.48 -5.12 -35.35
N LYS A 157 9.56 -4.25 -35.79
CA LYS A 157 9.66 -3.47 -37.03
C LYS A 157 10.27 -2.08 -36.84
N VAL A 158 10.57 -1.69 -35.61
CA VAL A 158 11.22 -0.41 -35.29
C VAL A 158 12.74 -0.62 -35.30
N PRO A 159 13.50 0.16 -36.09
CA PRO A 159 14.95 0.07 -36.11
C PRO A 159 15.56 0.14 -34.71
N TRP A 160 16.53 -0.73 -34.42
CA TRP A 160 17.22 -0.82 -33.13
C TRP A 160 16.35 -1.17 -31.91
N SER A 161 15.08 -1.57 -32.12
CA SER A 161 14.19 -2.10 -31.08
C SER A 161 13.88 -3.59 -31.24
N LYS A 162 14.64 -4.27 -32.11
CA LYS A 162 14.53 -5.72 -32.31
C LYS A 162 14.67 -6.41 -30.94
N ASP A 163 13.76 -7.35 -30.66
CA ASP A 163 13.66 -8.11 -29.42
C ASP A 163 13.15 -7.34 -28.18
N HIS A 164 12.62 -6.12 -28.36
CA HIS A 164 11.99 -5.34 -27.29
C HIS A 164 10.55 -4.96 -27.64
N GLU A 165 9.75 -4.69 -26.62
CA GLU A 165 8.37 -4.23 -26.76
C GLU A 165 8.26 -2.78 -26.28
N LEU A 166 7.40 -2.00 -26.91
CA LEU A 166 7.03 -0.71 -26.37
C LEU A 166 5.98 -0.94 -25.29
N ILE A 167 6.38 -0.75 -24.03
CA ILE A 167 5.52 -0.91 -22.86
C ILE A 167 5.15 0.45 -22.29
N ARG A 168 3.86 0.70 -22.13
CA ARG A 168 3.32 1.96 -21.63
C ARG A 168 2.22 1.73 -20.59
N PHE A 169 2.36 2.41 -19.47
CA PHE A 169 1.32 2.53 -18.45
C PHE A 169 0.43 3.72 -18.78
N ILE A 170 -0.87 3.48 -18.90
CA ILE A 170 -1.85 4.47 -19.37
C ILE A 170 -2.67 5.05 -18.22
N GLY A 171 -2.91 4.25 -17.18
CA GLY A 171 -3.74 4.60 -16.05
C GLY A 171 -4.35 3.37 -15.41
N TYR A 172 -5.56 3.50 -14.86
CA TYR A 172 -6.26 2.42 -14.17
C TYR A 172 -7.67 2.24 -14.68
N SER A 173 -8.18 1.01 -14.55
CA SER A 173 -9.60 0.70 -14.64
C SER A 173 -10.13 0.42 -13.25
N LEU A 174 -11.20 1.10 -12.87
CA LEU A 174 -11.99 0.86 -11.68
C LEU A 174 -13.14 -0.07 -12.03
N ILE A 175 -13.23 -1.22 -11.35
CA ILE A 175 -14.29 -2.21 -11.55
C ILE A 175 -15.05 -2.38 -10.25
N ASP A 176 -16.33 -2.01 -10.22
CA ASP A 176 -17.17 -2.18 -9.02
C ASP A 176 -17.33 -3.67 -8.71
N VAL A 177 -16.94 -4.09 -7.50
CA VAL A 177 -16.96 -5.52 -7.12
C VAL A 177 -18.37 -6.10 -7.01
N TYR A 178 -19.38 -5.22 -6.89
CA TYR A 178 -20.78 -5.58 -6.73
C TYR A 178 -21.54 -5.45 -8.06
N ASP A 179 -21.40 -4.33 -8.76
CA ASP A 179 -22.14 -4.06 -10.00
C ASP A 179 -21.40 -4.52 -11.27
N GLY A 180 -20.08 -4.68 -11.23
CA GLY A 180 -19.25 -4.97 -12.40
C GLY A 180 -19.20 -3.82 -13.41
N GLU A 181 -19.56 -2.61 -12.98
CA GLU A 181 -19.42 -1.37 -13.75
C GLU A 181 -17.94 -1.03 -13.87
N ILE A 182 -17.52 -0.63 -15.08
CA ILE A 182 -16.14 -0.32 -15.41
C ILE A 182 -16.02 1.18 -15.69
N LYS A 183 -15.02 1.81 -15.07
CA LYS A 183 -14.64 3.20 -15.31
C LYS A 183 -13.14 3.30 -15.53
N LEU A 184 -12.71 4.20 -16.41
CA LEU A 184 -11.32 4.37 -16.81
C LEU A 184 -10.76 5.68 -16.24
N LEU A 185 -9.66 5.58 -15.51
CA LEU A 185 -8.87 6.71 -15.04
C LEU A 185 -7.57 6.76 -15.84
N ILE A 186 -7.48 7.67 -16.80
CA ILE A 186 -6.30 7.81 -17.65
C ILE A 186 -5.36 8.87 -17.06
N THR A 187 -4.20 8.44 -16.58
CA THR A 187 -3.19 9.31 -15.95
C THR A 187 -2.12 9.79 -16.93
N GLY A 188 -1.91 9.07 -18.04
CA GLY A 188 -0.97 9.44 -19.07
C GLY A 188 -1.50 10.53 -20.02
N ASP A 189 -0.62 11.47 -20.39
CA ASP A 189 -0.88 12.52 -21.38
C ASP A 189 -0.22 12.25 -22.74
N ASP A 190 0.28 11.04 -22.94
CA ASP A 190 0.87 10.60 -24.20
C ASP A 190 -0.18 10.34 -25.29
N PHE A 191 0.28 9.98 -26.49
CA PHE A 191 -0.59 9.73 -27.63
C PHE A 191 -1.53 8.54 -27.41
N LEU A 192 -1.11 7.53 -26.65
CA LEU A 192 -1.93 6.36 -26.32
C LEU A 192 -3.02 6.74 -25.32
N GLY A 193 -2.69 7.50 -24.28
CA GLY A 193 -3.67 8.03 -23.32
C GLY A 193 -4.74 8.86 -24.03
N LYS A 194 -4.34 9.74 -24.97
CA LYS A 194 -5.28 10.52 -25.80
C LYS A 194 -6.15 9.63 -26.69
N LEU A 195 -5.58 8.59 -27.30
CA LEU A 195 -6.33 7.63 -28.12
C LEU A 195 -7.41 6.92 -27.30
N ILE A 196 -7.06 6.41 -26.12
CA ILE A 196 -8.01 5.73 -25.22
C ILE A 196 -9.10 6.69 -24.74
N LYS A 197 -8.74 7.94 -24.39
CA LYS A 197 -9.70 8.98 -24.01
C LYS A 197 -10.74 9.24 -25.13
N ASN A 198 -10.31 9.23 -26.39
CA ASN A 198 -11.20 9.44 -27.54
C ASN A 198 -12.06 8.20 -27.86
N ALA A 199 -11.52 7.00 -27.67
CA ALA A 199 -12.21 5.75 -27.99
C ALA A 199 -13.32 5.40 -26.98
N TYR A 200 -13.14 5.74 -25.70
CA TYR A 200 -14.06 5.34 -24.61
C TYR A 200 -14.54 6.51 -23.74
N PRO A 201 -15.10 7.59 -24.32
CA PRO A 201 -15.46 8.80 -23.56
C PRO A 201 -16.47 8.52 -22.44
N ASP A 202 -17.39 7.57 -22.63
CA ASP A 202 -18.45 7.23 -21.66
C ASP A 202 -17.94 6.48 -20.42
N LEU A 203 -16.76 5.87 -20.52
CA LEU A 203 -16.12 5.15 -19.41
C LEU A 203 -15.17 6.05 -18.61
N LEU A 204 -14.81 7.23 -19.11
CA LEU A 204 -13.80 8.08 -18.48
C LEU A 204 -14.26 8.69 -17.16
N ILE A 205 -13.35 8.65 -16.20
CA ILE A 205 -13.36 9.51 -15.03
C ILE A 205 -12.62 10.79 -15.41
N LYS A 206 -13.32 11.93 -15.31
CA LYS A 206 -12.80 13.23 -15.75
C LYS A 206 -11.66 13.74 -14.89
N GLU A 207 -11.74 13.49 -13.58
CA GLU A 207 -10.80 14.01 -12.58
C GLU A 207 -10.36 12.89 -11.64
N PHE A 208 -9.11 12.97 -11.19
CA PHE A 208 -8.56 11.99 -10.26
C PHE A 208 -9.27 12.09 -8.90
N PRO A 209 -10.03 11.06 -8.46
CA PRO A 209 -10.79 11.16 -7.22
C PRO A 209 -9.89 11.30 -5.99
N GLU A 210 -10.23 12.24 -5.08
CA GLU A 210 -9.41 12.49 -3.87
C GLU A 210 -9.20 11.23 -3.01
N TRP A 211 -10.25 10.42 -2.83
CA TRP A 211 -10.17 9.19 -2.03
C TRP A 211 -9.22 8.16 -2.62
N LEU A 212 -8.99 8.19 -3.94
CA LEU A 212 -8.16 7.24 -4.65
C LEU A 212 -6.67 7.62 -4.59
N LYS A 213 -6.35 8.91 -4.42
CA LYS A 213 -4.95 9.42 -4.45
C LYS A 213 -4.03 8.76 -3.42
N TYR A 214 -4.58 8.29 -2.31
CA TYR A 214 -3.85 7.61 -1.22
C TYR A 214 -3.91 6.08 -1.31
N GLN A 215 -4.53 5.54 -2.37
CA GLN A 215 -4.74 4.11 -2.55
C GLN A 215 -4.10 3.59 -3.83
N THR A 216 -3.43 4.44 -4.62
CA THR A 216 -2.80 4.02 -5.87
C THR A 216 -1.38 3.51 -5.66
N ARG A 217 -0.99 2.58 -6.54
CA ARG A 217 0.34 2.01 -6.62
C ARG A 217 0.74 1.88 -8.08
N PHE A 218 1.94 2.34 -8.43
CA PHE A 218 2.48 2.16 -9.77
C PHE A 218 2.67 0.66 -10.04
N PRO A 219 2.37 0.14 -11.24
CA PRO A 219 2.41 -1.30 -11.49
C PRO A 219 3.85 -1.85 -11.43
N GLU A 220 4.01 -2.95 -10.71
CA GLU A 220 5.32 -3.63 -10.55
C GLU A 220 5.87 -4.06 -11.90
N GLU A 221 5.02 -4.64 -12.75
CA GLU A 221 5.37 -5.19 -14.05
C GLU A 221 6.00 -4.13 -14.96
N VAL A 222 5.39 -2.95 -15.00
CA VAL A 222 5.89 -1.82 -15.80
C VAL A 222 7.16 -1.26 -15.19
N PHE A 223 7.23 -1.18 -13.86
CA PHE A 223 8.41 -0.65 -13.19
C PHE A 223 9.63 -1.55 -13.40
N GLU A 224 9.50 -2.86 -13.17
CA GLU A 224 10.56 -3.84 -13.41
C GLU A 224 11.03 -3.78 -14.87
N TYR A 225 10.11 -3.76 -15.83
CA TYR A 225 10.47 -3.67 -17.25
C TYR A 225 11.24 -2.38 -17.58
N GLN A 226 10.78 -1.23 -17.07
CA GLN A 226 11.45 0.04 -17.31
C GLN A 226 12.85 0.05 -16.70
N VAL A 227 13.04 -0.59 -15.54
CA VAL A 227 14.36 -0.76 -14.93
C VAL A 227 15.23 -1.72 -15.75
N GLU A 228 14.69 -2.83 -16.26
CA GLU A 228 15.42 -3.73 -17.17
C GLU A 228 15.93 -3.01 -18.42
N MET A 229 15.13 -2.10 -19.00
CA MET A 229 15.57 -1.25 -20.11
C MET A 229 16.63 -0.23 -19.66
N PHE A 230 16.41 0.42 -18.53
CA PHE A 230 17.36 1.39 -17.97
C PHE A 230 18.74 0.77 -17.72
N ASN A 231 18.80 -0.48 -17.28
CA ASN A 231 20.04 -1.20 -17.02
C ASN A 231 21.02 -1.22 -18.21
N ILE A 232 20.52 -1.12 -19.43
CA ILE A 232 21.29 -1.14 -20.68
C ILE A 232 21.37 0.26 -21.30
N TYR A 233 20.23 0.96 -21.40
CA TYR A 233 20.10 2.18 -22.22
C TYR A 233 20.36 3.50 -21.49
N HIS A 234 20.77 3.47 -20.22
CA HIS A 234 21.13 4.69 -19.48
C HIS A 234 22.49 5.30 -19.89
N ILE A 235 23.30 4.57 -20.66
CA ILE A 235 24.64 4.99 -21.07
C ILE A 235 24.55 5.78 -22.38
N GLU A 236 24.90 7.07 -22.31
CA GLU A 236 24.89 7.96 -23.48
C GLU A 236 26.21 7.91 -24.28
N ASP A 237 27.34 7.60 -23.64
CA ASP A 237 28.65 7.52 -24.29
C ASP A 237 28.80 6.22 -25.13
N PRO A 238 28.99 6.31 -26.47
CA PRO A 238 29.07 5.13 -27.33
C PRO A 238 30.24 4.20 -27.01
N ALA A 239 31.40 4.75 -26.61
CA ALA A 239 32.57 3.93 -26.30
C ALA A 239 32.33 3.05 -25.07
N THR A 240 31.71 3.63 -24.03
CA THR A 240 31.32 2.94 -22.79
C THR A 240 30.23 1.90 -23.07
N TYR A 241 29.24 2.25 -23.90
CA TYR A 241 28.17 1.34 -24.28
C TYR A 241 28.71 0.10 -25.03
N ILE A 242 29.58 0.29 -26.02
CA ILE A 242 30.19 -0.80 -26.80
C ILE A 242 31.02 -1.73 -25.91
N GLN A 243 31.69 -1.18 -24.89
CA GLN A 243 32.48 -1.98 -23.95
C GLN A 243 31.62 -2.75 -22.94
N ALA A 244 30.33 -2.41 -22.80
CA ALA A 244 29.38 -3.08 -21.90
C ALA A 244 29.84 -3.19 -20.43
N ARG A 245 30.70 -2.26 -19.97
CA ARG A 245 31.33 -2.31 -18.64
C ARG A 245 30.47 -1.76 -17.51
N GLU A 246 29.56 -0.84 -17.82
CA GLU A 246 28.73 -0.14 -16.83
C GLU A 246 27.25 -0.55 -16.87
N PHE A 247 26.92 -1.67 -17.51
CA PHE A 247 25.56 -2.19 -17.46
C PHE A 247 25.18 -2.61 -16.05
N TYR A 248 23.93 -2.37 -15.69
CA TYR A 248 23.35 -2.84 -14.45
C TYR A 248 22.61 -4.17 -14.67
N GLU A 249 22.28 -4.84 -13.57
CA GLU A 249 21.34 -5.93 -13.55
C GLU A 249 20.57 -5.95 -12.23
N ILE A 250 19.34 -6.47 -12.26
CA ILE A 250 18.58 -6.74 -11.05
C ILE A 250 19.18 -8.01 -10.41
N PRO A 251 19.58 -7.98 -9.13
CA PRO A 251 20.10 -9.18 -8.45
C PRO A 251 19.06 -10.31 -8.47
N LYS A 252 19.53 -11.56 -8.61
CA LYS A 252 18.64 -12.73 -8.66
C LYS A 252 17.79 -12.85 -7.39
N GLY A 253 16.48 -13.04 -7.57
CA GLY A 253 15.52 -13.21 -6.48
C GLY A 253 15.17 -11.92 -5.73
N VAL A 254 15.59 -10.76 -6.26
CA VAL A 254 15.11 -9.46 -5.81
C VAL A 254 13.97 -9.02 -6.73
N HIS A 255 12.83 -8.74 -6.13
CA HIS A 255 11.63 -8.21 -6.78
C HIS A 255 11.35 -6.81 -6.24
N VAL A 256 10.44 -6.10 -6.89
CA VAL A 256 9.99 -4.84 -6.33
C VAL A 256 9.28 -5.08 -5.01
N TYR A 257 9.48 -4.18 -4.05
CA TYR A 257 8.67 -4.13 -2.85
C TYR A 257 8.25 -2.70 -2.57
N TYR A 258 7.09 -2.58 -1.92
CA TYR A 258 6.46 -1.29 -1.66
C TYR A 258 6.51 -0.98 -0.18
N ILE A 259 7.03 0.19 0.16
CA ILE A 259 7.23 0.64 1.53
C ILE A 259 6.88 2.12 1.66
N ILE A 260 6.57 2.53 2.88
CA ILE A 260 6.56 3.95 3.25
C ILE A 260 7.96 4.29 3.73
N ALA A 261 8.65 5.16 3.02
CA ALA A 261 10.01 5.55 3.36
C ALA A 261 10.29 7.00 2.96
N GLN A 262 11.37 7.55 3.50
CA GLN A 262 11.89 8.86 3.14
C GLN A 262 13.32 8.72 2.59
N PRO A 263 13.47 8.35 1.29
CA PRO A 263 14.77 8.36 0.63
C PRO A 263 15.40 9.77 0.61
N PRO A 264 16.69 9.90 0.22
CA PRO A 264 17.35 11.19 0.20
C PRO A 264 16.61 12.16 -0.74
N ARG A 265 16.48 13.44 -0.34
CA ARG A 265 15.74 14.50 -1.08
C ARG A 265 14.21 14.44 -0.96
N PHE A 266 13.65 13.48 -0.24
CA PHE A 266 12.22 13.50 0.09
C PHE A 266 12.00 14.39 1.32
N GLU A 267 11.02 15.29 1.24
CA GLU A 267 10.67 16.19 2.36
C GLU A 267 9.89 15.48 3.48
N LYS A 268 9.17 14.42 3.11
CA LYS A 268 8.32 13.62 4.00
C LYS A 268 8.37 12.14 3.59
N PRO A 269 7.99 11.21 4.47
CA PRO A 269 7.76 9.82 4.08
C PRO A 269 6.69 9.74 2.98
N GLU A 270 6.97 8.95 1.95
CA GLU A 270 6.04 8.68 0.85
C GLU A 270 5.92 7.19 0.61
N PHE A 271 4.80 6.77 0.03
CA PHE A 271 4.64 5.39 -0.44
C PHE A 271 5.42 5.21 -1.75
N ILE A 272 6.42 4.33 -1.73
CA ILE A 272 7.34 4.11 -2.85
C ILE A 272 7.51 2.62 -3.17
N GLY A 273 7.74 2.30 -4.43
CA GLY A 273 8.29 1.01 -4.84
C GLY A 273 9.81 1.11 -4.95
N LEU A 274 10.56 0.11 -4.52
CA LEU A 274 12.03 0.12 -4.53
C LEU A 274 12.59 -1.12 -5.20
N LEU A 275 13.56 -0.93 -6.11
CA LEU A 275 14.28 -2.02 -6.75
C LEU A 275 15.80 -1.77 -6.69
N SER A 276 16.54 -2.76 -6.20
CA SER A 276 18.00 -2.68 -6.05
C SER A 276 18.73 -3.11 -7.34
N LEU A 277 19.86 -2.47 -7.65
CA LEU A 277 20.65 -2.74 -8.85
C LEU A 277 22.11 -3.04 -8.51
N GLN A 278 22.70 -4.00 -9.21
CA GLN A 278 24.13 -4.32 -9.13
C GLN A 278 24.81 -4.11 -10.49
N LEU A 279 26.13 -3.93 -10.48
CA LEU A 279 26.92 -3.92 -11.72
C LEU A 279 26.92 -5.33 -12.33
N ARG A 280 26.66 -5.40 -13.63
CA ARG A 280 26.61 -6.67 -14.37
C ARG A 280 27.97 -7.35 -14.32
N GLY A 281 27.98 -8.62 -13.91
CA GLY A 281 29.21 -9.42 -13.83
C GLY A 281 30.13 -9.07 -12.65
N ALA A 282 29.69 -8.24 -11.70
CA ALA A 282 30.47 -7.94 -10.51
C ALA A 282 30.54 -9.16 -9.56
N PRO A 283 31.74 -9.70 -9.24
CA PRO A 283 31.86 -10.86 -8.36
C PRO A 283 31.48 -10.56 -6.91
N GLY A 284 31.51 -9.28 -6.52
CA GLY A 284 31.34 -8.82 -5.13
C GLY A 284 29.90 -8.67 -4.65
N ARG A 285 28.87 -8.87 -5.51
CA ARG A 285 27.45 -8.66 -5.16
C ARG A 285 27.14 -7.30 -4.49
N ASN A 286 27.98 -6.30 -4.75
CA ASN A 286 27.77 -4.93 -4.27
C ASN A 286 26.74 -4.25 -5.16
N LEU A 287 25.89 -3.43 -4.56
CA LEU A 287 24.95 -2.61 -5.32
C LEU A 287 25.67 -1.48 -6.01
N ALA A 288 25.25 -1.25 -7.25
CA ALA A 288 25.52 -0.02 -7.97
C ALA A 288 24.59 1.11 -7.51
N GLY A 289 23.46 0.77 -6.89
CA GLY A 289 22.45 1.70 -6.45
C GLY A 289 21.08 1.04 -6.29
N PHE A 290 20.05 1.86 -6.17
CA PHE A 290 18.66 1.43 -6.19
C PHE A 290 17.79 2.48 -6.87
N ILE A 291 16.72 2.04 -7.52
CA ILE A 291 15.72 2.91 -8.12
C ILE A 291 14.47 2.88 -7.25
N VAL A 292 13.90 4.05 -7.00
CA VAL A 292 12.58 4.18 -6.39
C VAL A 292 11.57 4.66 -7.41
N VAL A 293 10.33 4.20 -7.32
CA VAL A 293 9.16 4.76 -8.01
C VAL A 293 8.21 5.36 -6.98
N ARG A 294 7.75 6.59 -7.19
CA ARG A 294 6.80 7.26 -6.30
C ARG A 294 5.38 6.81 -6.61
N ASN A 295 4.59 6.53 -5.58
CA ASN A 295 3.18 6.12 -5.73
C ASN A 295 2.19 7.22 -5.34
N ASP A 296 2.63 8.20 -4.55
CA ASP A 296 1.79 9.29 -4.08
C ASP A 296 1.50 10.31 -5.20
N TYR A 297 0.22 10.67 -5.38
CA TYR A 297 -0.17 11.75 -6.28
C TYR A 297 0.33 13.12 -5.75
N PRO A 298 0.84 14.04 -6.58
CA PRO A 298 0.85 14.04 -8.05
C PRO A 298 2.05 13.35 -8.71
N ASN A 299 2.97 12.78 -7.92
CA ASN A 299 4.26 12.27 -8.42
C ASN A 299 4.21 10.79 -8.83
N LEU A 300 3.00 10.23 -8.97
CA LEU A 300 2.78 8.84 -9.32
C LEU A 300 3.55 8.44 -10.60
N GLY A 301 4.43 7.46 -10.46
CA GLY A 301 5.23 6.89 -11.55
C GLY A 301 6.56 7.60 -11.82
N GLU A 302 6.87 8.70 -11.10
CA GLU A 302 8.19 9.32 -11.12
C GLU A 302 9.23 8.35 -10.56
N LYS A 303 10.38 8.24 -11.24
CA LYS A 303 11.45 7.31 -10.89
C LYS A 303 12.73 8.06 -10.58
N ILE A 304 13.37 7.70 -9.48
CA ILE A 304 14.61 8.33 -9.02
C ILE A 304 15.66 7.23 -8.82
N PHE A 305 16.79 7.37 -9.49
CA PHE A 305 17.93 6.45 -9.35
C PHE A 305 18.96 7.01 -8.38
N TYR A 306 19.20 6.28 -7.28
CA TYR A 306 20.27 6.57 -6.33
C TYR A 306 21.51 5.76 -6.70
N LYS A 307 22.41 6.38 -7.47
CA LYS A 307 23.67 5.76 -7.92
C LYS A 307 24.76 5.89 -6.87
N VAL A 308 25.50 4.81 -6.64
CA VAL A 308 26.77 4.80 -5.93
C VAL A 308 27.90 4.96 -6.93
N PRO A 309 28.78 5.96 -6.78
CA PRO A 309 29.95 6.11 -7.66
C PRO A 309 30.87 4.88 -7.61
N ILE A 310 31.33 4.40 -8.77
CA ILE A 310 32.18 3.20 -8.90
C ILE A 310 33.48 3.32 -8.10
N GLY A 311 33.99 4.55 -7.92
CA GLY A 311 35.19 4.86 -7.13
C GLY A 311 34.95 5.24 -5.67
N SER A 312 33.72 5.10 -5.15
CA SER A 312 33.41 5.39 -3.75
C SER A 312 34.14 4.41 -2.83
N GLU A 313 34.77 4.93 -1.76
CA GLU A 313 35.33 4.09 -0.69
C GLU A 313 34.22 3.33 0.05
N VAL A 314 33.04 3.93 0.15
CA VAL A 314 31.83 3.32 0.73
C VAL A 314 31.11 2.52 -0.35
N LYS A 315 31.00 1.20 -0.15
CA LYS A 315 30.24 0.29 -1.02
C LYS A 315 28.88 0.00 -0.43
N LEU A 316 27.85 -0.16 -1.26
CA LEU A 316 26.56 -0.65 -0.80
C LEU A 316 26.47 -2.17 -0.93
N LEU A 317 26.09 -2.83 0.16
CA LEU A 317 25.83 -4.26 0.19
C LEU A 317 24.54 -4.58 -0.56
N GLY A 318 24.53 -5.64 -1.37
CA GLY A 318 23.29 -6.20 -1.91
C GLY A 318 22.47 -6.95 -0.85
N PRO A 319 21.17 -7.18 -1.11
CA PRO A 319 20.29 -7.90 -0.17
C PRO A 319 20.82 -9.28 0.25
N SER A 320 21.39 -10.04 -0.71
CA SER A 320 22.01 -11.34 -0.42
C SER A 320 23.27 -11.22 0.44
N ALA A 321 24.07 -10.17 0.23
CA ALA A 321 25.28 -9.94 1.02
C ALA A 321 24.94 -9.52 2.46
N ALA A 322 23.91 -8.70 2.65
CA ALA A 322 23.39 -8.34 3.97
C ALA A 322 22.86 -9.58 4.73
N LYS A 323 22.15 -10.48 4.04
CA LYS A 323 21.68 -11.75 4.62
C LYS A 323 22.85 -12.66 5.01
N GLU A 324 23.87 -12.81 4.16
CA GLU A 324 25.07 -13.58 4.49
C GLU A 324 25.84 -12.98 5.67
N ALA A 325 25.90 -11.65 5.77
CA ALA A 325 26.52 -10.95 6.90
C ALA A 325 25.78 -11.27 8.22
N LEU A 326 24.45 -11.24 8.19
CA LEU A 326 23.61 -11.65 9.33
C LEU A 326 23.85 -13.11 9.71
N GLU A 327 23.87 -14.04 8.75
CA GLU A 327 24.10 -15.46 9.02
C GLU A 327 25.48 -15.76 9.63
N ARG A 328 26.49 -14.94 9.33
CA ARG A 328 27.84 -15.06 9.91
C ARG A 328 27.97 -14.35 11.26
N PHE A 329 27.03 -13.49 11.62
CA PHE A 329 27.06 -12.73 12.87
C PHE A 329 27.00 -13.67 14.09
N ALA A 330 27.92 -13.50 15.04
CA ALA A 330 28.11 -14.45 16.13
C ALA A 330 26.90 -14.51 17.08
N GLU A 331 26.29 -13.37 17.40
CA GLU A 331 25.10 -13.31 18.26
C GLU A 331 23.89 -13.94 17.57
N PHE A 332 23.71 -13.67 16.28
CA PHE A 332 22.62 -14.29 15.51
C PHE A 332 22.78 -15.80 15.42
N ARG A 333 24.01 -16.32 15.25
CA ARG A 333 24.26 -17.77 15.27
C ARG A 333 23.84 -18.44 16.58
N LYS A 334 24.07 -17.77 17.72
CA LYS A 334 23.60 -18.25 19.04
C LYS A 334 22.08 -18.19 19.15
N LEU A 335 21.45 -17.10 18.70
CA LEU A 335 19.99 -16.98 18.70
C LEU A 335 19.34 -18.03 17.80
N ARG A 336 19.89 -18.28 16.61
CA ARG A 336 19.39 -19.30 15.68
C ARG A 336 19.37 -20.71 16.28
N THR A 337 20.30 -21.05 17.17
CA THR A 337 20.24 -22.34 17.90
C THR A 337 19.13 -22.40 18.94
N LEU A 338 18.69 -21.25 19.46
CA LEU A 338 17.58 -21.15 20.42
C LEU A 338 16.21 -21.11 19.72
N LEU A 339 16.15 -20.54 18.52
CA LEU A 339 14.92 -20.21 17.80
C LEU A 339 14.28 -21.38 17.03
N GLU A 340 14.77 -22.63 17.19
CA GLU A 340 14.27 -23.88 16.57
C GLU A 340 13.69 -23.72 15.13
N ASN A 341 14.54 -23.93 14.10
CA ASN A 341 14.22 -23.74 12.67
C ASN A 341 13.80 -22.30 12.27
N PRO A 342 14.67 -21.30 12.48
CA PRO A 342 14.35 -19.93 12.10
C PRO A 342 14.27 -19.76 10.58
N ARG A 343 13.20 -19.08 10.13
CA ARG A 343 13.03 -18.63 8.75
C ARG A 343 13.40 -17.15 8.66
N ILE A 344 14.48 -16.85 7.94
CA ILE A 344 14.85 -15.46 7.62
C ILE A 344 13.86 -14.93 6.58
N GLY A 345 13.23 -13.81 6.89
CA GLY A 345 12.29 -13.11 6.01
C GLY A 345 12.97 -12.33 4.89
N GLU A 346 12.21 -11.41 4.29
CA GLU A 346 12.70 -10.53 3.23
C GLU A 346 13.65 -9.46 3.76
N THR A 347 14.58 -9.04 2.91
CA THR A 347 15.59 -8.03 3.25
C THR A 347 15.17 -6.68 2.69
N ILE A 348 14.60 -5.83 3.54
CA ILE A 348 13.98 -4.56 3.11
C ILE A 348 14.92 -3.40 3.40
N LEU A 349 15.17 -2.55 2.40
CA LEU A 349 16.04 -1.38 2.53
C LEU A 349 15.26 -0.17 3.03
N TYR A 350 15.74 0.44 4.12
CA TYR A 350 15.20 1.67 4.69
C TYR A 350 16.29 2.71 4.87
N GLN A 351 15.90 3.98 4.84
CA GLN A 351 16.72 5.07 5.34
C GLN A 351 16.14 5.59 6.65
N ILE A 352 16.91 5.48 7.74
CA ILE A 352 16.48 5.86 9.09
C ILE A 352 17.57 6.69 9.73
N GLY A 353 17.25 7.90 10.20
CA GLY A 353 18.21 8.77 10.89
C GLY A 353 19.46 9.12 10.07
N GLY A 354 19.34 9.17 8.74
CA GLY A 354 20.46 9.40 7.82
C GLY A 354 21.24 8.14 7.43
N TYR A 355 20.97 6.99 8.05
CA TYR A 355 21.63 5.72 7.74
C TYR A 355 20.80 4.87 6.79
N LEU A 356 21.45 4.32 5.77
CA LEU A 356 20.86 3.30 4.91
C LEU A 356 21.05 1.92 5.56
N VAL A 357 19.94 1.26 5.87
CA VAL A 357 19.92 0.01 6.63
C VAL A 357 18.97 -1.02 6.03
N TYR A 358 19.34 -2.28 6.12
CA TYR A 358 18.47 -3.40 5.84
C TYR A 358 17.76 -3.86 7.12
N VAL A 359 16.44 -3.93 7.08
CA VAL A 359 15.60 -4.51 8.13
C VAL A 359 15.21 -5.92 7.69
N ILE A 360 15.58 -6.92 8.49
CA ILE A 360 15.41 -8.34 8.19
C ILE A 360 14.66 -9.01 9.34
N PRO A 361 13.35 -9.33 9.19
CA PRO A 361 12.62 -10.07 10.19
C PRO A 361 13.05 -11.55 10.18
N VAL A 362 13.15 -12.16 11.35
CA VAL A 362 13.46 -13.57 11.52
C VAL A 362 12.32 -14.23 12.26
N TYR A 363 11.67 -15.17 11.58
CA TYR A 363 10.52 -15.90 12.09
C TYR A 363 10.93 -17.24 12.70
N THR A 364 10.13 -17.73 13.65
CA THR A 364 10.26 -19.06 14.25
C THR A 364 8.97 -19.83 14.08
N SER A 365 9.08 -21.15 14.06
CA SER A 365 7.93 -22.05 14.05
C SER A 365 8.11 -23.05 15.19
N PRO A 366 7.35 -22.93 16.29
CA PRO A 366 7.32 -23.96 17.31
C PRO A 366 6.96 -25.30 16.66
N ALA A 367 7.67 -26.38 17.03
CA ALA A 367 7.57 -27.69 16.42
C ALA A 367 6.11 -28.15 16.21
N GLY A 368 5.66 -28.16 14.94
CA GLY A 368 4.35 -28.68 14.51
C GLY A 368 3.26 -27.63 14.23
N GLY A 369 3.49 -26.34 14.49
CA GLY A 369 2.54 -25.27 14.16
C GLY A 369 2.71 -24.73 12.74
N VAL A 370 1.60 -24.36 12.07
CA VAL A 370 1.61 -23.65 10.77
C VAL A 370 1.80 -22.13 10.97
N VAL A 371 1.79 -21.65 12.22
CA VAL A 371 1.84 -20.24 12.58
C VAL A 371 3.28 -19.82 12.86
N ALA A 372 3.85 -19.04 11.95
CA ALA A 372 5.14 -18.41 12.14
C ALA A 372 5.03 -17.23 13.12
N GLN A 373 5.89 -17.17 14.12
CA GLN A 373 6.00 -16.04 15.05
C GLN A 373 7.26 -15.23 14.76
N LEU A 374 7.24 -13.93 15.04
CA LEU A 374 8.44 -13.09 14.92
C LEU A 374 9.38 -13.42 16.09
N GLY A 375 10.57 -13.96 15.79
CA GLY A 375 11.57 -14.30 16.80
C GLY A 375 12.52 -13.15 17.11
N THR A 376 13.00 -12.45 16.09
CA THR A 376 13.85 -11.26 16.23
C THR A 376 13.85 -10.46 14.93
N ILE A 377 14.24 -9.18 15.01
CA ILE A 377 14.49 -8.33 13.86
C ILE A 377 15.98 -7.99 13.86
N ALA A 378 16.60 -8.11 12.69
CA ALA A 378 17.98 -7.68 12.46
C ALA A 378 17.99 -6.38 11.65
N THR A 379 18.77 -5.40 12.11
CA THR A 379 19.15 -4.22 11.34
C THR A 379 20.59 -4.38 10.90
N VAL A 380 20.85 -4.37 9.60
CA VAL A 380 22.19 -4.48 9.00
C VAL A 380 22.51 -3.20 8.24
N GLY A 381 23.66 -2.56 8.51
CA GLY A 381 24.10 -1.40 7.73
C GLY A 381 24.29 -1.75 6.27
N ALA A 382 23.68 -0.97 5.36
CA ALA A 382 23.84 -1.18 3.93
C ALA A 382 25.21 -0.73 3.42
N GLU A 383 25.84 0.22 4.12
CA GLU A 383 27.17 0.73 3.80
C GLU A 383 28.27 -0.17 4.37
N PHE A 384 29.21 -0.57 3.51
CA PHE A 384 30.35 -1.41 3.87
C PHE A 384 31.66 -0.63 3.76
N THR A 385 32.28 -0.40 4.90
CA THR A 385 33.60 0.26 5.07
C THR A 385 34.70 -0.71 5.52
N GLY A 386 34.48 -2.03 5.33
CA GLY A 386 35.39 -3.09 5.76
C GLY A 386 34.95 -3.86 7.01
N LYS A 387 33.90 -3.40 7.70
CA LYS A 387 33.24 -4.08 8.82
C LYS A 387 31.74 -4.10 8.61
N TYR A 388 31.08 -5.14 9.10
CA TYR A 388 29.62 -5.24 9.14
C TYR A 388 29.10 -4.71 10.47
N PHE A 389 28.12 -3.82 10.40
CA PHE A 389 27.42 -3.27 11.55
C PHE A 389 26.02 -3.87 11.61
N ILE A 390 25.72 -4.58 12.69
CA ILE A 390 24.51 -5.38 12.83
C ILE A 390 23.94 -5.17 14.24
N GLY A 391 22.65 -4.90 14.32
CA GLY A 391 21.87 -4.86 15.56
C GLY A 391 20.74 -5.88 15.53
N LEU A 392 20.47 -6.51 16.67
CA LEU A 392 19.36 -7.43 16.86
C LEU A 392 18.42 -6.87 17.93
N GLY A 393 17.12 -7.07 17.75
CA GLY A 393 16.10 -6.62 18.69
C GLY A 393 14.80 -7.41 18.58
N SER A 394 13.89 -7.23 19.53
CA SER A 394 12.53 -7.80 19.46
C SER A 394 11.59 -6.89 18.64
N THR A 395 11.91 -5.60 18.57
CA THR A 395 11.21 -4.59 17.77
C THR A 395 12.14 -3.95 16.73
N PRO A 396 11.59 -3.30 15.67
CA PRO A 396 12.41 -2.54 14.72
C PRO A 396 13.28 -1.48 15.43
N GLU A 397 12.70 -0.76 16.39
CA GLU A 397 13.37 0.28 17.19
C GLU A 397 14.55 -0.27 18.00
N GLU A 398 14.36 -1.39 18.70
CA GLU A 398 15.43 -2.04 19.47
C GLU A 398 16.57 -2.50 18.56
N SER A 399 16.22 -3.11 17.42
CA SER A 399 17.21 -3.59 16.46
C SER A 399 18.03 -2.44 15.86
N PHE A 400 17.39 -1.30 15.57
CA PHE A 400 18.05 -0.11 15.06
C PHE A 400 18.93 0.54 16.12
N ASN A 401 18.47 0.64 17.37
CA ASN A 401 19.29 1.14 18.47
C ASN A 401 20.51 0.24 18.74
N ALA A 402 20.36 -1.07 18.65
CA ALA A 402 21.48 -2.01 18.74
C ALA A 402 22.48 -1.81 17.59
N PHE A 403 21.98 -1.52 16.38
CA PHE A 403 22.82 -1.18 15.22
C PHE A 403 23.61 0.10 15.47
N LEU A 404 22.99 1.16 16.01
CA LEU A 404 23.68 2.41 16.33
C LEU A 404 24.78 2.22 17.38
N ARG A 405 24.55 1.37 18.39
CA ARG A 405 25.60 0.97 19.35
C ARG A 405 26.76 0.25 18.67
N SER A 406 26.48 -0.59 17.66
CA SER A 406 27.50 -1.31 16.91
C SER A 406 28.42 -0.39 16.10
N LEU A 407 27.92 0.78 15.67
CA LEU A 407 28.70 1.81 14.97
C LEU A 407 29.70 2.55 15.88
N GLY A 408 29.66 2.33 17.20
CA GLY A 408 30.48 3.08 18.17
C GLY A 408 29.94 4.47 18.50
N GLY A 409 28.76 4.84 17.99
CA GLY A 409 27.99 5.97 18.47
C GLY A 409 27.25 5.60 19.75
N ALA A 410 27.16 6.52 20.71
CA ALA A 410 26.08 6.43 21.69
C ALA A 410 24.78 6.38 20.87
N ALA A 411 23.97 5.34 21.05
CA ALA A 411 22.62 5.37 20.50
C ALA A 411 22.02 6.73 20.89
N PRO A 412 21.44 7.52 19.97
CA PRO A 412 20.53 8.56 20.39
C PRO A 412 19.55 7.83 21.28
N ILE A 413 19.62 8.15 22.57
CA ILE A 413 18.57 7.78 23.48
C ILE A 413 17.40 8.54 22.87
N ILE A 414 16.56 7.85 22.11
CA ILE A 414 15.18 8.29 21.96
C ILE A 414 14.65 8.10 23.38
N THR A 415 14.96 9.07 24.24
CA THR A 415 14.16 9.33 25.40
C THR A 415 12.79 9.42 24.79
N LYS A 416 11.88 8.49 25.16
CA LYS A 416 10.45 8.70 24.98
C LYS A 416 10.26 10.17 25.25
N VAL A 417 10.02 10.95 24.19
CA VAL A 417 9.98 12.39 24.35
C VAL A 417 8.83 12.55 25.31
N ASP A 418 9.14 13.03 26.52
CA ASP A 418 8.10 13.29 27.50
C ASP A 418 7.36 14.49 26.93
N LEU A 419 6.40 14.16 26.06
CA LEU A 419 5.68 15.09 25.21
C LEU A 419 5.02 16.16 26.08
N TYR A 420 4.66 15.78 27.30
CA TYR A 420 4.12 16.66 28.30
C TYR A 420 5.15 17.67 28.80
N ASN A 421 6.33 17.20 29.21
CA ASN A 421 7.41 18.11 29.65
C ASN A 421 7.92 18.99 28.50
N LEU A 422 7.97 18.46 27.27
CA LEU A 422 8.33 19.23 26.08
C LEU A 422 7.27 20.31 25.78
N THR A 423 5.98 19.94 25.78
CA THR A 423 4.87 20.89 25.57
C THR A 423 4.89 21.99 26.62
N ILE A 424 5.09 21.64 27.90
CA ILE A 424 5.19 22.63 28.99
C ILE A 424 6.41 23.54 28.80
N SER A 425 7.55 23.00 28.38
CA SER A 425 8.75 23.79 28.12
C SER A 425 8.50 24.81 27.01
N ILE A 426 7.87 24.39 25.91
CA ILE A 426 7.51 25.27 24.80
C ILE A 426 6.51 26.34 25.24
N LEU A 427 5.50 25.97 26.03
CA LEU A 427 4.51 26.93 26.56
C LEU A 427 5.12 27.98 27.48
N LYS A 428 6.16 27.63 28.25
CA LYS A 428 6.89 28.59 29.10
C LYS A 428 7.61 29.67 28.29
N ASP A 429 8.10 29.36 27.08
CA ASP A 429 8.74 30.35 26.20
C ASP A 429 7.79 31.50 25.82
N PHE A 430 6.48 31.24 25.75
CA PHE A 430 5.47 32.23 25.39
C PHE A 430 5.11 33.20 26.54
N LYS A 431 5.75 33.09 27.71
CA LYS A 431 5.49 33.94 28.90
C LYS A 431 4.02 33.94 29.37
N LEU A 432 3.25 32.89 29.05
CA LEU A 432 1.86 32.73 29.47
C LEU A 432 1.77 32.00 30.81
N ARG A 433 0.70 32.25 31.57
CA ARG A 433 0.42 31.52 32.81
C ARG A 433 -0.21 30.16 32.51
N ILE A 434 0.56 29.09 32.70
CA ILE A 434 0.07 27.71 32.52
C ILE A 434 -0.77 27.32 33.76
N VAL A 435 -2.00 26.86 33.53
CA VAL A 435 -2.93 26.44 34.58
C VAL A 435 -3.44 25.02 34.32
N TYR A 436 -3.56 24.23 35.39
CA TYR A 436 -3.98 22.83 35.36
C TYR A 436 -5.33 22.68 36.07
N PRO A 437 -6.45 22.72 35.35
CA PRO A 437 -7.77 22.62 35.96
C PRO A 437 -8.07 21.19 36.41
N GLU A 438 -8.61 21.01 37.63
CA GLU A 438 -9.13 19.71 38.09
C GLU A 438 -10.44 19.33 37.37
N LYS A 439 -11.25 20.34 37.02
CA LYS A 439 -12.49 20.17 36.26
C LYS A 439 -12.71 21.38 35.36
N ILE A 440 -13.12 21.13 34.11
CA ILE A 440 -13.46 22.17 33.14
C ILE A 440 -14.96 22.08 32.87
N ASN A 441 -15.69 23.18 33.10
CA ASN A 441 -17.10 23.30 32.75
C ASN A 441 -17.27 24.47 31.78
N ALA A 442 -17.58 24.17 30.52
CA ALA A 442 -17.88 25.16 29.49
C ALA A 442 -19.27 24.87 28.91
N ASN A 443 -19.95 25.91 28.43
CA ASN A 443 -21.25 25.76 27.76
C ASN A 443 -21.07 25.17 26.36
N LEU A 444 -20.00 25.56 25.66
CA LEU A 444 -19.63 25.06 24.34
C LEU A 444 -18.18 24.59 24.35
N ILE A 445 -17.90 23.48 23.65
CA ILE A 445 -16.57 22.86 23.57
C ILE A 445 -16.23 22.64 22.10
N PHE A 446 -15.13 23.23 21.66
CA PHE A 446 -14.62 23.16 20.29
C PHE A 446 -13.21 22.56 20.29
N MET A 447 -13.02 21.54 19.45
CA MET A 447 -11.71 20.93 19.21
C MET A 447 -11.17 21.47 17.89
N GLU A 448 -10.18 22.34 17.98
CA GLU A 448 -9.63 23.09 16.83
C GLU A 448 -8.69 22.25 15.96
N GLY A 449 -8.16 21.14 16.49
CA GLY A 449 -7.34 20.22 15.71
C GLY A 449 -6.63 19.16 16.53
N ASN A 450 -6.13 18.14 15.80
CA ASN A 450 -5.21 17.14 16.32
C ASN A 450 -3.81 17.43 15.78
N ILE A 451 -2.82 17.51 16.68
CA ILE A 451 -1.41 17.69 16.37
C ILE A 451 -0.72 16.37 16.69
N THR A 452 -0.16 15.73 15.67
CA THR A 452 0.71 14.57 15.86
C THR A 452 2.14 15.06 16.02
N TYR A 453 2.81 14.65 17.10
CA TYR A 453 4.19 15.06 17.34
C TYR A 453 5.13 14.48 16.27
N ARG A 454 5.87 15.36 15.59
CA ARG A 454 6.89 15.00 14.58
C ARG A 454 8.27 15.50 14.96
N SER A 455 8.38 16.76 15.38
CA SER A 455 9.61 17.38 15.90
C SER A 455 9.29 18.52 16.89
N PRO A 456 10.25 18.93 17.73
CA PRO A 456 10.08 20.07 18.64
C PRO A 456 9.78 21.40 17.93
N GLU A 457 10.38 21.65 16.77
CA GLU A 457 10.21 22.89 16.01
C GLU A 457 8.81 22.99 15.43
N LEU A 458 8.31 21.91 14.83
CA LEU A 458 6.96 21.84 14.28
C LEU A 458 5.90 21.93 15.38
N LEU A 459 6.11 21.23 16.51
CA LEU A 459 5.24 21.34 17.67
C LEU A 459 5.16 22.78 18.18
N LYS A 460 6.29 23.50 18.20
CA LYS A 460 6.33 24.92 18.60
C LYS A 460 5.58 25.81 17.61
N GLU A 461 5.67 25.55 16.32
CA GLU A 461 4.94 26.28 15.29
C GLU A 461 3.42 26.06 15.42
N ASP A 462 2.97 24.81 15.56
CA ASP A 462 1.55 24.46 15.73
C ASP A 462 0.97 25.08 17.01
N LEU A 463 1.71 24.97 18.13
CA LEU A 463 1.34 25.63 19.39
C LEU A 463 1.30 27.15 19.24
N SER A 464 2.24 27.76 18.50
CA SER A 464 2.24 29.21 18.27
C SER A 464 1.02 29.69 17.49
N ARG A 465 0.56 28.93 16.48
CA ARG A 465 -0.65 29.22 15.71
C ARG A 465 -1.91 29.16 16.58
N PHE A 466 -1.99 28.15 17.45
CA PHE A 466 -3.10 28.05 18.40
C PHE A 466 -3.09 29.19 19.44
N ILE A 467 -1.93 29.48 20.02
CA ILE A 467 -1.79 30.53 21.05
C ILE A 467 -2.11 31.91 20.48
N SER A 468 -1.63 32.23 19.29
CA SER A 468 -1.92 33.53 18.65
C SER A 468 -3.42 33.74 18.44
N SER A 469 -4.08 32.76 17.81
CA SER A 469 -5.51 32.84 17.46
C SER A 469 -6.46 32.73 18.66
N TRP A 470 -6.21 31.79 19.57
CA TRP A 470 -7.19 31.43 20.61
C TRP A 470 -6.81 31.87 22.02
N VAL A 471 -5.62 32.45 22.23
CA VAL A 471 -5.18 32.97 23.53
C VAL A 471 -4.91 34.47 23.44
N LEU A 472 -3.95 34.89 22.60
CA LEU A 472 -3.47 36.26 22.55
C LEU A 472 -4.46 37.22 21.86
N GLU A 473 -5.02 36.85 20.70
CA GLU A 473 -6.05 37.67 20.02
C GLU A 473 -7.31 37.84 20.86
N ARG A 474 -7.58 36.89 21.77
CA ARG A 474 -8.70 36.93 22.71
C ARG A 474 -8.36 37.62 24.04
N GLY A 475 -7.15 38.16 24.18
CA GLY A 475 -6.71 38.93 25.35
C GLY A 475 -6.49 38.09 26.63
N LEU A 476 -6.27 36.78 26.48
CA LEU A 476 -6.03 35.89 27.62
C LEU A 476 -4.55 35.86 27.99
N ASP A 477 -4.27 35.84 29.29
CA ASP A 477 -2.92 35.74 29.88
C ASP A 477 -2.58 34.32 30.35
N ARG A 478 -3.52 33.38 30.20
CA ARG A 478 -3.44 32.02 30.72
C ARG A 478 -3.82 30.96 29.67
N VAL A 479 -3.18 29.80 29.77
CA VAL A 479 -3.47 28.62 28.93
C VAL A 479 -3.76 27.41 29.83
N LEU A 480 -4.80 26.65 29.47
CA LEU A 480 -5.19 25.44 30.17
C LEU A 480 -4.45 24.25 29.57
N VAL A 481 -3.89 23.41 30.44
CA VAL A 481 -3.28 22.12 30.04
C VAL A 481 -3.89 21.02 30.88
N TRP A 482 -4.42 19.99 30.24
CA TRP A 482 -4.94 18.81 30.92
C TRP A 482 -4.68 17.54 30.12
N ARG A 483 -4.62 16.41 30.82
CA ARG A 483 -4.48 15.10 30.20
C ARG A 483 -5.83 14.40 30.15
N LEU A 484 -6.10 13.75 29.03
CA LEU A 484 -7.25 12.87 28.88
C LEU A 484 -6.74 11.58 28.22
N ASN A 485 -6.74 10.48 28.97
CA ASN A 485 -6.05 9.23 28.61
C ASN A 485 -4.56 9.48 28.31
N ASP A 486 -4.03 8.92 27.21
CA ASP A 486 -2.64 9.11 26.73
C ASP A 486 -2.44 10.38 25.88
N THR A 487 -3.41 11.31 25.87
CA THR A 487 -3.33 12.52 25.05
C THR A 487 -3.21 13.79 25.88
N ILE A 488 -2.43 14.74 25.39
CA ILE A 488 -2.22 16.05 26.03
C ILE A 488 -3.11 17.06 25.33
N ASN A 489 -3.94 17.78 26.08
CA ASN A 489 -4.78 18.83 25.53
C ASN A 489 -4.28 20.19 26.02
N VAL A 490 -4.21 21.14 25.09
CA VAL A 490 -3.88 22.54 25.37
C VAL A 490 -5.03 23.39 24.87
N GLY A 491 -5.58 24.25 25.73
CA GLY A 491 -6.79 25.00 25.39
C GLY A 491 -6.90 26.36 26.07
N SER A 492 -7.86 27.14 25.61
CA SER A 492 -8.27 28.41 26.20
C SER A 492 -9.76 28.39 26.52
N ILE A 493 -10.13 29.07 27.61
CA ILE A 493 -11.51 29.25 28.03
C ILE A 493 -11.80 30.73 28.23
N PHE A 494 -12.83 31.23 27.54
CA PHE A 494 -13.27 32.61 27.66
C PHE A 494 -14.79 32.70 27.51
N SER A 495 -15.36 33.86 27.84
CA SER A 495 -16.79 34.10 27.65
C SER A 495 -17.02 35.01 26.45
N GLU A 496 -17.79 34.54 25.48
CA GLU A 496 -18.26 35.32 24.35
C GLU A 496 -19.76 35.55 24.48
N LYS A 497 -20.19 36.82 24.63
CA LYS A 497 -21.59 37.23 24.77
C LYS A 497 -22.39 36.48 25.87
N GLY A 498 -21.72 36.11 26.98
CA GLY A 498 -22.34 35.44 28.13
C GLY A 498 -22.36 33.91 28.04
N VAL A 499 -21.81 33.32 26.98
CA VAL A 499 -21.60 31.87 26.84
C VAL A 499 -20.13 31.57 27.12
N VAL A 500 -19.84 30.55 27.92
CA VAL A 500 -18.46 30.11 28.19
C VAL A 500 -18.05 29.08 27.13
N GLU A 501 -17.01 29.39 26.37
CA GLU A 501 -16.50 28.56 25.27
C GLU A 501 -15.11 28.02 25.62
N LEU A 502 -14.90 26.72 25.38
CA LEU A 502 -13.61 26.04 25.50
C LEU A 502 -13.10 25.66 24.11
N HIS A 503 -11.97 26.23 23.70
CA HIS A 503 -11.27 25.85 22.46
C HIS A 503 -10.00 25.11 22.82
N TYR A 504 -9.74 23.96 22.19
CA TYR A 504 -8.54 23.20 22.48
C TYR A 504 -8.00 22.40 21.30
N ILE A 505 -6.71 22.14 21.36
CA ILE A 505 -5.98 21.25 20.47
C ILE A 505 -5.54 20.02 21.25
N ARG A 506 -5.55 18.88 20.57
CA ARG A 506 -5.10 17.61 21.12
C ARG A 506 -3.77 17.22 20.52
N ILE A 507 -2.80 16.93 21.37
CA ILE A 507 -1.46 16.50 20.98
C ILE A 507 -1.36 14.99 21.18
N LEU A 508 -1.03 14.29 20.11
CA LEU A 508 -0.87 12.84 20.04
C LEU A 508 0.62 12.50 19.96
N SER A 509 1.06 11.49 20.71
CA SER A 509 2.34 10.84 20.48
C SER A 509 2.20 9.91 19.27
N ASP A 510 3.20 9.93 18.37
CA ASP A 510 3.36 8.87 17.35
C ASP A 510 3.65 7.51 18.00
#